data_AF-A0A920BKV4-F1
#
_entry.id   AF-A0A920BKV4-F1
#
_cell.length_a   1.000
_cell.length_b   1.000
_cell.length_c   1.000
_cell.angle_alpha   90.00
_cell.angle_beta   90.00
_cell.angle_gamma   90.00
#
_symmetry.space_group_name_H-M   'P 1'
#
loop_
_entity.id
_entity.type
_entity.pdbx_description
1 polymer ?
#
loop_
_entity_poly.entity_id
_entity_poly.type
_entity_poly.pdbx_seq_one_letter_code
_entity_poly.pdbx_strand_id
1 'polypeptide(L)' 'MLTPRSVASYPRASAYPADEFVNGALKPFGPYEDAMLGKEWKLAHSVLSSSLNIGLLHPMEVVRAVEQAYKTGGSH' A
#
# COMPACT_ATOMS: atom_id res chain seq x y z
N MET A 1 -23.79 14.03 -21.06
CA MET A 1 -22.68 13.10 -21.32
C MET A 1 -21.47 13.63 -20.57
N LEU A 2 -21.20 13.12 -19.36
CA LEU A 2 -20.09 13.60 -18.53
C LEU A 2 -18.80 12.95 -19.05
N THR A 3 -17.88 13.75 -19.54
CA THR A 3 -16.52 13.29 -19.86
C THR A 3 -15.80 12.92 -18.55
N PRO A 4 -14.97 11.87 -18.52
CA PRO A 4 -14.18 11.57 -17.33
C PRO A 4 -13.26 12.76 -17.07
N ARG A 5 -13.37 13.36 -15.88
CA ARG A 5 -12.41 14.35 -15.41
C ARG A 5 -11.06 13.64 -15.35
N SER A 6 -10.18 13.95 -16.30
CA SER A 6 -8.76 13.67 -16.18
C SER A 6 -8.29 14.34 -14.90
N VAL A 7 -8.03 13.54 -13.86
CA VAL A 7 -7.44 14.03 -12.62
C VAL A 7 -6.02 14.45 -12.96
N ALA A 8 -5.88 15.74 -13.23
CA ALA A 8 -4.62 16.41 -13.43
C ALA A 8 -3.69 16.09 -12.26
N SER A 9 -2.60 15.38 -12.57
CA SER A 9 -1.25 15.49 -12.01
C SER A 9 -1.10 16.24 -10.69
N TYR A 10 -1.70 15.75 -9.60
CA TYR A 10 -1.18 16.02 -8.27
C TYR A 10 0.24 15.42 -8.21
N PRO A 11 1.23 16.07 -7.58
CA PRO A 11 2.51 15.42 -7.34
C PRO A 11 2.18 14.11 -6.62
N ARG A 12 2.40 12.98 -7.31
CA ARG A 12 2.04 11.66 -6.79
C ARG A 12 2.65 11.58 -5.42
N ALA A 13 1.80 11.30 -4.43
CA ALA A 13 2.22 11.36 -3.06
C ALA A 13 3.49 10.54 -2.87
N SER A 14 4.32 11.02 -1.95
CA SER A 14 5.56 10.39 -1.56
C SER A 14 5.37 8.86 -1.48
N ALA A 15 6.23 8.10 -2.15
CA ALA A 15 6.22 6.63 -2.12
C ALA A 15 6.32 6.06 -0.69
N TYR A 16 6.69 6.90 0.27
CA TYR A 16 6.89 6.62 1.69
C TYR A 16 5.86 5.66 2.33
N PRO A 17 4.53 5.83 2.23
CA PRO A 17 3.60 4.91 2.87
C PRO A 17 3.61 3.52 2.23
N ALA A 18 3.71 3.45 0.89
CA ALA A 18 3.81 2.18 0.18
C ALA A 18 5.14 1.48 0.48
N ASP A 19 6.22 2.25 0.56
CA ASP A 19 7.55 1.76 0.91
C ASP A 19 7.60 1.24 2.36
N GLU A 20 6.92 1.88 3.31
CA GLU A 20 6.81 1.39 4.70
C GLU A 20 6.13 0.02 4.73
N PHE A 21 5.02 -0.14 3.98
CA PHE A 21 4.35 -1.43 3.88
C PHE A 21 5.26 -2.49 3.24
N VAL A 22 5.84 -2.20 2.08
CA VAL A 22 6.68 -3.14 1.31
C VAL A 22 7.90 -3.59 2.11
N ASN A 23 8.57 -2.68 2.81
CA ASN A 23 9.82 -2.98 3.51
C ASN A 23 9.63 -3.53 4.94
N GLY A 24 8.48 -3.29 5.57
CA GLY A 24 8.23 -3.71 6.96
C GLY A 24 7.15 -4.77 7.10
N ALA A 25 5.97 -4.48 6.57
CA ALA A 25 4.74 -5.19 6.91
C ALA A 25 4.29 -6.22 5.86
N LEU A 26 4.83 -6.18 4.64
CA LEU A 26 4.50 -7.11 3.56
C LEU A 26 4.85 -8.56 3.90
N LYS A 27 6.06 -8.81 4.45
CA LYS A 27 6.50 -10.16 4.84
C LYS A 27 5.55 -10.82 5.85
N PRO A 28 5.23 -10.17 6.98
CA PRO A 28 4.35 -10.76 7.98
C PRO A 28 2.84 -10.61 7.65
N PHE A 29 2.47 -10.00 6.51
CA PHE A 29 1.08 -9.71 6.17
C PHE A 29 0.19 -10.94 6.21
N GLY A 30 0.51 -11.99 5.43
CA GLY A 30 -0.34 -13.18 5.32
C GLY A 30 -0.57 -13.89 6.67
N PRO A 31 0.47 -14.24 7.44
CA PRO A 31 0.30 -14.89 8.74
C PRO A 31 -0.50 -14.10 9.77
N TYR A 32 -0.54 -12.77 9.65
CA TYR A 32 -1.25 -11.89 10.58
C TYR A 32 -2.45 -11.18 9.96
N GLU A 33 -2.90 -11.59 8.77
CA GLU A 33 -4.01 -10.93 8.07
C GLU A 33 -5.30 -10.98 8.90
N ASP A 34 -5.54 -12.10 9.58
CA ASP A 34 -6.69 -12.33 10.45
C ASP A 34 -6.34 -12.31 11.94
N ALA A 35 -5.11 -11.93 12.29
CA ALA A 35 -4.69 -11.87 13.68
C ALA A 35 -5.25 -10.62 14.37
N MET A 36 -5.58 -10.75 15.66
CA MET A 36 -5.96 -9.62 16.51
C MET A 36 -5.14 -9.68 17.80
N LEU A 37 -4.42 -8.61 18.12
CA LEU A 37 -3.65 -8.47 19.36
C LEU A 37 -4.12 -7.23 20.13
N GLY A 38 -4.50 -7.40 21.40
CA GLY A 38 -5.08 -6.30 22.19
C GLY A 38 -4.17 -5.10 22.47
N LYS A 39 -2.86 -5.20 22.17
CA LYS A 39 -1.88 -4.11 22.36
C LYS A 39 -1.28 -3.58 21.05
N GLU A 40 -1.68 -4.15 19.91
CA GLU A 40 -1.12 -3.79 18.61
C GLU A 40 -2.26 -3.34 17.70
N TRP A 41 -2.21 -2.09 17.26
CA TRP A 41 -3.33 -1.43 16.62
C TRP A 41 -3.35 -1.60 15.10
N LYS A 42 -2.21 -1.93 14.47
CA LYS A 42 -2.13 -2.12 13.01
C LYS A 42 -1.57 -3.47 12.56
N LEU A 43 -0.86 -4.20 13.41
CA LEU A 43 -0.18 -5.45 13.04
C LEU A 43 0.61 -5.29 11.73
N ALA A 44 0.38 -6.17 10.76
CA ALA A 44 1.02 -6.14 9.46
C ALA A 44 0.17 -5.40 8.39
N HIS A 45 -0.92 -4.73 8.75
CA HIS A 45 -1.76 -4.05 7.76
C HIS A 45 -1.06 -2.83 7.14
N SER A 46 -1.36 -2.56 5.87
CA SER A 46 -0.68 -1.54 5.06
C SER A 46 -1.04 -0.10 5.44
N VAL A 47 -2.21 0.12 6.06
CA VAL A 47 -2.73 1.46 6.42
C VAL A 47 -2.85 2.42 5.21
N LEU A 48 -2.95 1.88 3.98
CA LEU A 48 -2.99 2.68 2.74
C LEU A 48 -4.40 3.12 2.31
N SER A 49 -5.46 2.63 2.96
CA SER A 49 -6.85 2.84 2.53
C SER A 49 -7.22 4.31 2.39
N SER A 50 -6.88 5.14 3.38
CA SER A 50 -7.14 6.59 3.34
C SER A 50 -6.46 7.25 2.15
N SER A 51 -5.20 6.92 1.89
CA SER A 51 -4.43 7.47 0.76
C SER A 51 -4.95 7.02 -0.60
N LEU A 52 -5.40 5.77 -0.72
CA LEU A 52 -6.03 5.24 -1.93
C LEU A 52 -7.39 5.92 -2.20
N ASN A 53 -8.21 6.07 -1.16
CA ASN A 53 -9.58 6.57 -1.28
C ASN A 53 -9.66 8.05 -1.68
N ILE A 54 -8.66 8.85 -1.32
CA ILE A 54 -8.60 10.28 -1.69
C ILE A 54 -7.76 10.54 -2.96
N GLY A 55 -7.26 9.49 -3.62
CA GLY A 55 -6.44 9.61 -4.83
C GLY A 55 -5.01 10.11 -4.57
N LEU A 56 -4.55 10.06 -3.32
CA LEU A 56 -3.17 10.41 -2.94
C LEU A 56 -2.18 9.35 -3.46
N LEU A 57 -2.60 8.08 -3.43
CA LEU A 57 -1.89 6.96 -4.07
C LEU A 57 -2.72 6.37 -5.20
N HIS A 58 -2.05 6.01 -6.30
CA HIS A 58 -2.70 5.24 -7.36
C HIS A 58 -2.58 3.72 -7.05
N PRO A 59 -3.66 2.93 -7.14
CA PRO A 59 -3.63 1.50 -6.79
C PRO A 59 -2.54 0.71 -7.53
N MET A 60 -2.34 1.00 -8.82
CA MET A 60 -1.31 0.32 -9.62
C MET A 60 0.13 0.62 -9.18
N GLU A 61 0.38 1.72 -8.48
CA GLU A 61 1.72 2.01 -7.95
C GLU A 61 2.03 1.07 -6.78
N VAL A 62 1.05 0.84 -5.91
CA VAL A 62 1.15 -0.11 -4.79
C VAL A 62 1.33 -1.53 -5.31
N VAL A 63 0.50 -1.96 -6.28
CA VAL A 63 0.59 -3.32 -6.85
C VAL A 63 1.97 -3.56 -7.47
N ARG A 64 2.48 -2.60 -8.25
CA ARG A 64 3.81 -2.72 -8.87
C ARG A 64 4.93 -2.75 -7.83
N ALA A 65 4.84 -1.98 -6.76
CA ALA A 65 5.84 -1.98 -5.69
C ALA A 65 5.90 -3.34 -4.98
N VAL A 66 4.73 -3.91 -4.64
CA VAL A 66 4.63 -5.25 -4.02
C VAL A 66 5.15 -6.33 -4.98
N GLU A 67 4.73 -6.30 -6.25
CA GLU A 67 5.16 -7.26 -7.26
C GLU A 67 6.68 -7.22 -7.47
N GLN A 68 7.26 -6.01 -7.51
CA GLN A 68 8.70 -5.84 -7.63
C GLN A 68 9.43 -6.42 -6.43
N ALA A 69 8.96 -6.13 -5.20
CA ALA A 69 9.55 -6.67 -3.98
C ALA A 69 9.52 -8.21 -3.96
N TYR A 70 8.40 -8.81 -4.37
CA TYR A 70 8.27 -10.25 -4.53
C TYR A 70 9.28 -10.81 -5.55
N LYS A 71 9.38 -10.20 -6.74
CA LYS A 71 10.30 -10.64 -7.80
C LYS A 71 11.78 -10.53 -7.42
N THR A 72 12.16 -9.54 -6.61
CA THR A 72 13.55 -9.34 -6.18
C THR A 72 13.95 -10.22 -4.98
N GLY A 73 13.13 -11.19 -4.58
CA GLY A 73 13.38 -12.01 -3.40
C GLY A 73 13.25 -11.21 -2.09
N GLY A 74 12.54 -10.09 -2.13
CA GLY A 74 12.22 -9.25 -0.99
C GLY A 74 11.30 -10.02 -0.05
N SER A 75 11.93 -10.67 0.92
CA SER A 75 11.34 -11.22 2.14
C SER A 75 10.36 -12.39 1.95
N HIS A 76 10.88 -13.55 1.54
CA HIS A 76 10.38 -14.84 2.03
C HIS A 76 11.11 -15.22 3.33
#